data_AF-A0A0L6X1V1-F1
#
_entry.id   AF-A0A0L6X1V1-F1
#
_cell.length_a   1.000
_cell.length_b   1.000
_cell.length_c   1.000
_cell.angle_alpha   90.00
_cell.angle_beta   90.00
_cell.angle_gamma   90.00
#
_symmetry.space_group_name_H-M   'P 1'
#
loop_
_entity.id
_entity.type
_entity.pdbx_description
1 polymer ?
#
loop_
_entity_poly.entity_id
_entity_poly.type
_entity_poly.pdbx_seq_one_letter_code
_entity_poly.pdbx_strand_id
1 'polypeptide(L)'
;HDWFTALLTFGLCCGLIVSYLPQHLRIINQGSSEGFSPWFLLLGSTSSAAGFLNMITMQWRIVRCCPAFVSRTCVEMTAGIVQLGLQWAMFTIILVLYIIYYPPHLKYIRFAAGTHHTRQPIHVKTPIKSPEWRLSIILAWVVAIHMAIITFTSFLFLLTVPASPVPDAPLPEILAKWATFLGVSSALLATVQYAPQLIHTYRAKIVGALSIPMMCIQSPGAVLMVLSIALRPGTNWTSWIMFAVSGIMQGSLLAMCIVFHFRQRRLGLDEFGNPLPSRTTVHVDTPASEATVVERGDGDIRAVAGVPSEETPLLGRSKEGKGWLSWLRR
;
A
#
# COMPACT_ATOMS: atom_id res chain seq x y z
N HIS A 1 -18.80 28.95 8.47
CA HIS A 1 -17.74 28.14 7.84
C HIS A 1 -16.84 27.60 8.93
N ASP A 2 -16.77 26.29 9.07
CA ASP A 2 -15.81 25.65 9.97
C ASP A 2 -14.46 25.57 9.24
N TRP A 3 -13.66 26.63 9.40
CA TRP A 3 -12.36 26.75 8.76
C TRP A 3 -11.43 25.59 9.15
N PHE A 4 -11.54 25.07 10.36
CA PHE A 4 -10.73 23.96 10.84
C PHE A 4 -11.02 22.68 10.05
N THR A 5 -12.30 22.30 9.91
CA THR A 5 -12.69 21.11 9.14
C THR A 5 -12.33 21.24 7.65
N ALA A 6 -12.50 22.43 7.07
CA ALA A 6 -12.11 22.69 5.69
C ALA A 6 -10.59 22.54 5.47
N LEU A 7 -9.77 23.16 6.33
CA LEU A 7 -8.32 23.08 6.27
C LEU A 7 -7.81 21.65 6.49
N LEU A 8 -8.40 20.93 7.46
CA LEU A 8 -8.09 19.54 7.75
C LEU A 8 -8.37 18.64 6.55
N THR A 9 -9.56 18.77 5.93
CA THR A 9 -9.94 18.01 4.73
C THR A 9 -8.98 18.30 3.59
N PHE A 10 -8.69 19.57 3.32
CA PHE A 10 -7.79 19.97 2.24
C PHE A 10 -6.39 19.39 2.45
N GLY A 11 -5.83 19.53 3.65
CA GLY A 11 -4.53 18.96 4.01
C GLY A 11 -4.48 17.44 3.84
N LEU A 12 -5.54 16.73 4.24
CA LEU A 12 -5.65 15.27 4.03
C LEU A 12 -5.72 14.89 2.56
N CYS A 13 -6.50 15.60 1.74
CA CYS A 13 -6.56 15.37 0.30
C CYS A 13 -5.20 15.59 -0.38
N CYS A 14 -4.49 16.67 -0.04
CA CYS A 14 -3.12 16.90 -0.52
C CYS A 14 -2.17 15.79 -0.08
N GLY A 15 -2.23 15.39 1.21
CA GLY A 15 -1.42 14.31 1.76
C GLY A 15 -1.66 12.96 1.05
N LEU A 16 -2.91 12.65 0.72
CA LEU A 16 -3.26 11.46 -0.07
C LEU A 16 -2.61 11.50 -1.46
N ILE A 17 -2.75 12.61 -2.18
CA ILE A 17 -2.15 12.74 -3.52
C ILE A 17 -0.63 12.58 -3.46
N VAL A 18 0.03 13.28 -2.53
CA VAL A 18 1.49 13.21 -2.35
C VAL A 18 1.94 11.79 -1.98
N SER A 19 1.12 11.02 -1.27
CA SER A 19 1.45 9.65 -0.87
C SER A 19 1.29 8.64 -2.00
N TYR A 20 0.21 8.74 -2.78
CA TYR A 20 -0.13 7.77 -3.82
C TYR A 20 0.55 8.05 -5.17
N LEU A 21 0.72 9.32 -5.54
CA LEU A 21 1.23 9.70 -6.85
C LEU A 21 2.64 9.15 -7.14
N PRO A 22 3.62 9.19 -6.22
CA PRO A 22 4.94 8.60 -6.46
C PRO A 22 4.85 7.09 -6.75
N GLN A 23 3.92 6.38 -6.09
CA GLN A 23 3.71 4.96 -6.33
C GLN A 23 3.11 4.70 -7.72
N HIS A 24 2.13 5.50 -8.14
CA HIS A 24 1.58 5.40 -9.50
C HIS A 24 2.64 5.66 -10.57
N LEU A 25 3.42 6.73 -10.40
CA LEU A 25 4.50 7.09 -11.32
C LEU A 25 5.58 6.02 -11.37
N ARG A 26 5.91 5.39 -10.24
CA ARG A 26 6.89 4.28 -10.20
C ARG A 26 6.42 3.10 -11.06
N ILE A 27 5.15 2.69 -10.96
CA ILE A 27 4.61 1.59 -11.77
C ILE A 27 4.65 1.94 -13.26
N ILE A 28 4.23 3.16 -13.61
CA ILE A 28 4.18 3.63 -15.01
C ILE A 28 5.59 3.74 -15.60
N ASN A 29 6.53 4.34 -14.88
CA ASN A 29 7.90 4.56 -15.36
C ASN A 29 8.70 3.27 -15.41
N GLN A 30 8.48 2.34 -14.48
CA GLN A 30 9.16 1.02 -14.49
C GLN A 30 8.50 0.06 -15.49
N GLY A 31 7.25 0.30 -15.88
CA GLY A 31 6.51 -0.58 -16.77
C GLY A 31 6.29 -1.99 -16.20
N SER A 32 6.41 -2.15 -14.88
CA SER A 32 6.29 -3.43 -14.18
C SER A 32 5.58 -3.24 -12.84
N SER A 33 4.74 -4.20 -12.49
CA SER A 33 4.03 -4.28 -11.20
C SER A 33 4.59 -5.38 -10.28
N GLU A 34 5.88 -5.67 -10.39
CA GLU A 34 6.56 -6.64 -9.52
C GLU A 34 6.54 -6.24 -8.05
N GLY A 35 6.46 -7.24 -7.17
CA GLY A 35 6.41 -7.05 -5.71
C GLY A 35 5.02 -6.74 -5.15
N PHE A 36 4.00 -6.52 -5.98
CA PHE A 36 2.62 -6.33 -5.52
C PHE A 36 1.90 -7.67 -5.29
N SER A 37 1.27 -7.80 -4.12
CA SER A 37 0.41 -8.95 -3.80
C SER A 37 -1.02 -8.72 -4.35
N PRO A 38 -1.55 -9.63 -5.18
CA PRO A 38 -2.91 -9.48 -5.74
C PRO A 38 -3.99 -9.56 -4.65
N TRP A 39 -3.76 -10.36 -3.59
CA TRP A 39 -4.66 -10.43 -2.43
C TRP A 39 -4.73 -9.12 -1.67
N PHE A 40 -3.59 -8.44 -1.49
CA PHE A 40 -3.56 -7.15 -0.82
C PHE A 40 -4.36 -6.10 -1.60
N LEU A 41 -4.22 -6.07 -2.93
CA LEU A 41 -4.95 -5.15 -3.79
C LEU A 41 -6.45 -5.46 -3.84
N LEU A 42 -6.83 -6.74 -3.86
CA LEU A 42 -8.23 -7.17 -3.77
C LEU A 42 -8.88 -6.70 -2.48
N LEU A 43 -8.28 -7.06 -1.33
CA LEU A 43 -8.84 -6.77 -0.01
C LEU A 43 -8.93 -5.25 0.21
N GLY A 44 -7.89 -4.51 -0.18
CA GLY A 44 -7.86 -3.06 -0.07
C GLY A 44 -8.88 -2.35 -0.96
N SER A 45 -9.05 -2.78 -2.21
CA SER A 45 -10.00 -2.15 -3.14
C SER A 45 -11.44 -2.41 -2.70
N THR A 46 -11.71 -3.64 -2.26
CA THR A 46 -13.02 -4.06 -1.74
C THR A 46 -13.36 -3.34 -0.43
N SER A 47 -12.39 -3.26 0.50
CA SER A 47 -12.53 -2.53 1.76
C SER A 47 -12.77 -1.03 1.54
N SER A 48 -11.94 -0.38 0.73
CA SER A 48 -12.06 1.06 0.46
C SER A 48 -13.35 1.42 -0.27
N ALA A 49 -13.83 0.58 -1.20
CA ALA A 49 -15.11 0.78 -1.87
C ALA A 49 -16.29 0.69 -0.88
N ALA A 50 -16.28 -0.29 0.02
CA ALA A 50 -17.30 -0.42 1.06
C ALA A 50 -17.27 0.78 2.04
N GLY A 51 -16.09 1.25 2.43
CA GLY A 51 -15.94 2.45 3.27
C GLY A 51 -16.44 3.73 2.59
N PHE A 52 -16.15 3.89 1.29
CA PHE A 52 -16.64 5.03 0.52
C PHE A 52 -18.17 5.02 0.37
N LEU A 53 -18.78 3.86 0.10
CA LEU A 53 -20.24 3.73 0.01
C LEU A 53 -20.93 3.86 1.37
N ASN A 54 -20.29 3.47 2.47
CA ASN A 54 -20.77 3.81 3.82
C ASN A 54 -20.88 5.33 3.96
N MET A 55 -19.83 6.07 3.59
CA MET A 55 -19.85 7.54 3.65
C MET A 55 -20.96 8.16 2.81
N ILE A 56 -21.13 7.71 1.57
CA ILE A 56 -22.22 8.16 0.69
C ILE A 56 -23.57 7.88 1.35
N THR A 57 -23.76 6.68 1.90
CA THR A 57 -25.02 6.27 2.55
C THR A 57 -25.35 7.18 3.74
N MET A 58 -24.35 7.47 4.57
CA MET A 58 -24.50 8.30 5.77
C MET A 58 -24.75 9.77 5.42
N GLN A 59 -24.09 10.30 4.40
CA GLN A 59 -24.21 11.71 3.99
C GLN A 59 -25.26 11.95 2.89
N TRP A 60 -26.05 10.94 2.50
CA TRP A 60 -26.99 11.05 1.38
C TRP A 60 -28.04 12.16 1.53
N ARG A 61 -28.51 12.40 2.76
CA ARG A 61 -29.44 13.50 3.05
C ARG A 61 -28.84 14.86 2.68
N ILE A 62 -27.57 15.07 3.02
CA ILE A 62 -26.83 16.30 2.71
C ILE A 62 -26.69 16.44 1.18
N VAL A 63 -26.37 15.35 0.49
CA VAL A 63 -26.25 15.33 -0.98
C VAL A 63 -27.57 15.68 -1.66
N ARG A 64 -28.71 15.16 -1.18
CA ARG A 64 -30.04 15.51 -1.75
C ARG A 64 -30.43 16.97 -1.55
N CYS A 65 -29.93 17.63 -0.50
CA CYS A 65 -30.17 19.04 -0.27
C CYS A 65 -29.24 19.96 -1.07
N CYS A 66 -28.16 19.46 -1.67
CA CYS A 66 -27.18 20.27 -2.41
C CYS A 66 -27.75 21.16 -3.54
N PRO A 67 -28.73 20.72 -4.35
CA PRO A 67 -29.31 21.58 -5.39
C PRO A 67 -29.95 22.86 -4.85
N ALA A 68 -30.30 22.91 -3.56
CA ALA A 68 -30.84 24.09 -2.91
C ALA A 68 -29.77 25.10 -2.44
N PHE A 69 -28.47 24.74 -2.50
CA PHE A 69 -27.37 25.58 -2.02
C PHE A 69 -26.41 25.97 -3.16
N VAL A 70 -25.65 27.05 -2.96
CA VAL A 70 -24.55 27.44 -3.84
C VAL A 70 -23.50 26.32 -3.89
N SER A 71 -22.98 26.02 -5.08
CA SER A 71 -22.08 24.88 -5.35
C SER A 71 -20.89 24.77 -4.40
N ARG A 72 -20.31 25.89 -3.96
CA ARG A 72 -19.18 25.91 -3.00
C ARG A 72 -19.57 25.42 -1.61
N THR A 73 -20.75 25.82 -1.12
CA THR A 73 -21.27 25.38 0.17
C THR A 73 -21.61 23.89 0.14
N CYS A 74 -22.17 23.41 -0.97
CA CYS A 74 -22.41 21.98 -1.17
C CYS A 74 -21.11 21.15 -1.09
N VAL A 75 -20.04 21.60 -1.75
CA VAL A 75 -18.73 20.92 -1.73
C VAL A 75 -18.13 20.89 -0.33
N GLU A 76 -18.27 21.97 0.45
CA GLU A 76 -17.81 22.00 1.84
C GLU A 76 -18.57 20.99 2.71
N MET A 77 -19.90 20.90 2.53
CA MET A 77 -20.75 19.96 3.27
C MET A 77 -20.55 18.50 2.86
N THR A 78 -20.12 18.24 1.61
CA THR A 78 -19.84 16.91 1.06
C THR A 78 -18.34 16.58 1.02
N ALA A 79 -17.51 17.38 1.70
CA ALA A 79 -16.06 17.24 1.71
C ALA A 79 -15.58 15.84 2.14
N GLY A 80 -16.33 15.15 3.02
CA GLY A 80 -16.03 13.78 3.43
C GLY A 80 -16.18 12.77 2.29
N ILE A 81 -17.21 12.91 1.45
CA ILE A 81 -17.40 12.10 0.24
C ILE A 81 -16.24 12.34 -0.73
N VAL A 82 -15.86 13.60 -0.95
CA VAL A 82 -14.73 13.93 -1.85
C VAL A 82 -13.43 13.33 -1.33
N GLN A 83 -13.13 13.49 -0.04
CA GLN A 83 -11.92 12.98 0.59
C GLN A 83 -11.82 11.45 0.50
N LEU A 84 -12.88 10.72 0.84
CA LEU A 84 -12.87 9.25 0.79
C LEU A 84 -12.98 8.71 -0.64
N GLY A 85 -13.69 9.40 -1.52
CA GLY A 85 -13.74 9.09 -2.94
C GLY A 85 -12.38 9.23 -3.60
N LEU A 86 -11.61 10.27 -3.24
CA LEU A 86 -10.23 10.44 -3.68
C LEU A 86 -9.35 9.27 -3.22
N GLN A 87 -9.41 8.89 -1.94
CA GLN A 87 -8.65 7.74 -1.43
C GLN A 87 -8.99 6.44 -2.14
N TRP A 88 -10.29 6.15 -2.29
CA TRP A 88 -10.77 4.95 -3.01
C TRP A 88 -10.31 4.95 -4.47
N ALA A 89 -10.43 6.09 -5.17
CA ALA A 89 -10.00 6.22 -6.56
C ALA A 89 -8.49 6.00 -6.70
N MET A 90 -7.68 6.65 -5.85
CA MET A 90 -6.22 6.51 -5.88
C MET A 90 -5.76 5.08 -5.63
N PHE A 91 -6.40 4.36 -4.69
CA PHE A 91 -6.10 2.95 -4.45
C PHE A 91 -6.56 2.06 -5.61
N THR A 92 -7.76 2.31 -6.17
CA THR A 92 -8.28 1.56 -7.31
C THR A 92 -7.43 1.74 -8.57
N ILE A 93 -6.87 2.94 -8.78
CA ILE A 93 -5.89 3.19 -9.86
C ILE A 93 -4.67 2.28 -9.72
N ILE A 94 -4.19 1.99 -8.50
CA ILE A 94 -3.09 1.02 -8.30
C ILE A 94 -3.49 -0.35 -8.82
N LEU A 95 -4.70 -0.82 -8.52
CA LEU A 95 -5.20 -2.12 -9.01
C LEU A 95 -5.28 -2.14 -10.54
N VAL A 96 -5.76 -1.06 -11.17
CA VAL A 96 -5.83 -0.95 -12.63
C VAL A 96 -4.42 -0.96 -13.24
N LEU A 97 -3.50 -0.16 -12.69
CA LEU A 97 -2.10 -0.12 -13.12
C LEU A 97 -1.42 -1.49 -12.94
N TYR A 98 -1.72 -2.20 -11.85
CA TYR A 98 -1.21 -3.54 -11.59
C TYR A 98 -1.61 -4.54 -12.68
N ILE A 99 -2.87 -4.52 -13.14
CA ILE A 99 -3.32 -5.41 -14.21
C ILE A 99 -2.71 -5.02 -15.56
N ILE A 100 -2.61 -3.71 -15.86
CA ILE A 100 -2.05 -3.20 -17.12
C ILE A 100 -0.55 -3.52 -17.23
N TYR A 101 0.22 -3.18 -16.19
CA TYR A 101 1.67 -3.30 -16.15
C TYR A 101 2.14 -4.63 -15.55
N TYR A 102 1.29 -5.67 -15.56
CA TYR A 102 1.70 -6.98 -15.08
C TYR A 102 2.88 -7.52 -15.91
N PRO A 103 3.99 -7.93 -15.28
CA PRO A 103 5.25 -8.28 -15.95
C PRO A 103 5.06 -9.41 -16.99
N PRO A 104 5.39 -9.19 -18.27
CA PRO A 104 5.15 -10.17 -19.34
C PRO A 104 5.84 -11.51 -19.12
N HIS A 105 7.01 -11.52 -18.46
CA HIS A 105 7.79 -12.73 -18.23
C HIS A 105 7.18 -13.62 -17.13
N LEU A 106 6.36 -13.08 -16.23
CA LEU A 106 5.62 -13.84 -15.22
C LEU A 106 4.24 -14.31 -15.70
N LYS A 107 3.76 -13.84 -16.86
CA LYS A 107 2.42 -14.19 -17.38
C LYS A 107 2.29 -15.64 -17.82
N TYR A 108 3.37 -16.25 -18.31
CA TYR A 108 3.34 -17.57 -18.95
C TYR A 108 4.37 -18.52 -18.33
N ILE A 109 3.98 -19.78 -18.14
CA ILE A 109 4.89 -20.80 -17.64
C ILE A 109 5.88 -21.18 -18.75
N ARG A 110 7.17 -21.11 -18.43
CA ARG A 110 8.25 -21.58 -19.32
C ARG A 110 8.61 -23.01 -18.93
N PHE A 111 8.37 -23.97 -19.82
CA PHE A 111 8.87 -25.33 -19.65
C PHE A 111 10.27 -25.41 -20.27
N ALA A 112 11.25 -25.84 -19.47
CA ALA A 112 12.52 -26.30 -20.02
C ALA A 112 12.28 -27.75 -20.49
N ALA A 113 12.13 -27.95 -21.79
CA ALA A 113 12.10 -29.28 -22.36
C ALA A 113 13.51 -29.88 -22.24
N GLY A 114 13.71 -30.76 -21.27
CA GLY A 114 14.94 -31.53 -21.14
C GLY A 114 15.02 -32.57 -22.25
N THR A 115 15.71 -32.27 -23.34
CA THR A 115 16.20 -33.29 -24.26
C THR A 115 17.56 -33.78 -23.78
N HIS A 116 17.74 -35.10 -23.76
CA HIS A 116 18.92 -35.81 -23.27
C HIS A 116 20.26 -35.16 -23.71
N HIS A 117 21.14 -34.94 -22.73
CA HIS A 117 22.58 -34.74 -22.80
C HIS A 117 23.18 -34.26 -24.15
N THR A 118 23.15 -32.95 -24.43
CA THR A 118 24.24 -32.16 -25.11
C THR A 118 23.80 -30.82 -25.71
N ARG A 119 22.52 -30.42 -25.67
CA ARG A 119 22.07 -29.12 -26.22
C ARG A 119 21.42 -28.25 -25.14
N GLN A 120 21.70 -26.95 -25.21
CA GLN A 120 21.14 -25.93 -24.30
C GLN A 120 19.62 -26.05 -24.19
N PRO A 121 19.03 -25.79 -23.00
CA PRO A 121 17.60 -25.93 -22.79
C PRO A 121 16.83 -25.01 -23.75
N ILE A 122 16.02 -25.61 -24.62
CA ILE A 122 15.14 -24.85 -25.51
C ILE A 122 13.99 -24.32 -24.64
N HIS A 123 13.99 -23.02 -24.39
CA HIS A 123 12.89 -22.35 -23.72
C HIS A 123 11.70 -22.21 -24.68
N VAL A 124 10.78 -23.18 -24.63
CA VAL A 124 9.54 -23.11 -25.41
C VAL A 124 8.54 -22.21 -24.67
N LYS A 125 8.16 -21.09 -25.28
CA LYS A 125 7.04 -20.25 -24.79
C LYS A 125 5.75 -21.05 -24.94
N THR A 126 5.17 -21.54 -23.84
CA THR A 126 3.85 -22.19 -23.89
C THR A 126 2.75 -21.13 -23.74
N PRO A 127 1.57 -21.32 -24.36
CA PRO A 127 0.42 -20.41 -24.20
C PRO A 127 -0.25 -20.49 -22.82
N ILE A 128 0.28 -21.29 -21.89
CA ILE A 128 -0.33 -21.57 -20.59
C ILE A 128 0.00 -20.43 -19.62
N LYS A 129 -1.04 -19.76 -19.11
CA LYS A 129 -0.93 -18.68 -18.11
C LYS A 129 -0.38 -19.22 -16.79
N SER A 130 0.46 -18.44 -16.12
CA SER A 130 0.95 -18.77 -14.78
C SER A 130 -0.19 -18.80 -13.75
N PRO A 131 -0.08 -19.61 -12.68
CA PRO A 131 -1.11 -19.66 -11.63
C PRO A 131 -1.35 -18.30 -10.99
N GLU A 132 -0.28 -17.53 -10.75
CA GLU A 132 -0.34 -16.17 -10.18
C GLU A 132 -1.07 -15.19 -11.09
N TRP A 133 -0.80 -15.24 -12.41
CA TRP A 133 -1.51 -14.38 -13.36
C TRP A 133 -2.99 -14.75 -13.46
N ARG A 134 -3.31 -16.04 -13.47
CA ARG A 134 -4.69 -16.51 -13.46
C ARG A 134 -5.42 -16.08 -12.19
N LEU A 135 -4.78 -16.22 -11.03
CA LEU A 135 -5.31 -15.75 -9.75
C LEU A 135 -5.57 -14.24 -9.78
N SER A 136 -4.61 -13.46 -10.28
CA SER A 136 -4.72 -11.99 -10.41
C SER A 136 -5.93 -11.58 -11.26
N ILE A 137 -6.15 -12.24 -12.39
CA ILE A 137 -7.33 -11.99 -13.25
C ILE A 137 -8.63 -12.33 -12.51
N ILE A 138 -8.70 -13.50 -11.86
CA ILE A 138 -9.89 -13.93 -11.11
C ILE A 138 -10.22 -12.91 -10.02
N LEU A 139 -9.21 -12.52 -9.22
CA LEU A 139 -9.38 -11.56 -8.15
C LEU A 139 -9.80 -10.18 -8.68
N ALA A 140 -9.25 -9.71 -9.80
CA ALA A 140 -9.68 -8.46 -10.42
C ALA A 140 -11.16 -8.48 -10.81
N TRP A 141 -11.65 -9.59 -11.39
CA TRP A 141 -13.08 -9.76 -11.68
C TRP A 141 -13.93 -9.83 -10.41
N VAL A 142 -13.44 -10.50 -9.36
CA VAL A 142 -14.13 -10.53 -8.06
C VAL A 142 -14.26 -9.12 -7.48
N VAL A 143 -13.20 -8.28 -7.52
CA VAL A 143 -13.28 -6.87 -7.11
C VAL A 143 -14.34 -6.14 -7.94
N ALA A 144 -14.28 -6.27 -9.27
CA ALA A 144 -15.17 -5.54 -10.17
C ALA A 144 -16.65 -5.91 -9.95
N ILE A 145 -16.95 -7.20 -9.83
CA ILE A 145 -18.30 -7.72 -9.55
C ILE A 145 -18.77 -7.26 -8.17
N HIS A 146 -17.93 -7.42 -7.15
CA HIS A 146 -18.26 -6.95 -5.80
C HIS A 146 -18.59 -5.46 -5.81
N MET A 147 -17.73 -4.63 -6.42
CA MET A 147 -17.90 -3.19 -6.52
C MET A 147 -19.19 -2.81 -7.25
N ALA A 148 -19.52 -3.50 -8.34
CA ALA A 148 -20.79 -3.31 -9.06
C ALA A 148 -22.00 -3.65 -8.18
N ILE A 149 -21.97 -4.79 -7.48
CA ILE A 149 -23.07 -5.23 -6.60
C ILE A 149 -23.28 -4.24 -5.46
N ILE A 150 -22.24 -3.90 -4.69
CA ILE A 150 -22.38 -3.01 -3.53
C ILE A 150 -22.81 -1.61 -3.95
N THR A 151 -22.37 -1.14 -5.12
CA THR A 151 -22.76 0.17 -5.65
C THR A 151 -24.22 0.13 -6.05
N PHE A 152 -24.62 -0.89 -6.83
CA PHE A 152 -26.01 -1.08 -7.24
C PHE A 152 -26.95 -1.17 -6.05
N THR A 153 -26.67 -2.00 -5.05
CA THR A 153 -27.52 -2.14 -3.86
C THR A 153 -27.55 -0.87 -3.02
N SER A 154 -26.43 -0.15 -2.89
CA SER A 154 -26.39 1.13 -2.19
C SER A 154 -27.30 2.14 -2.89
N PHE A 155 -27.13 2.36 -4.19
CA PHE A 155 -27.97 3.31 -4.92
C PHE A 155 -29.44 2.86 -4.98
N LEU A 156 -29.72 1.56 -5.06
CA LEU A 156 -31.09 1.04 -4.98
C LEU A 156 -31.74 1.46 -3.65
N PHE A 157 -31.10 1.25 -2.51
CA PHE A 157 -31.63 1.69 -1.20
C PHE A 157 -31.73 3.21 -1.10
N LEU A 158 -30.72 3.94 -1.58
CA LEU A 158 -30.69 5.40 -1.52
C LEU A 158 -31.79 6.06 -2.37
N LEU A 159 -32.16 5.44 -3.49
CA LEU A 159 -33.19 5.95 -4.40
C LEU A 159 -34.60 5.51 -4.00
N THR A 160 -34.76 4.30 -3.46
CA THR A 160 -36.09 3.75 -3.13
C THR A 160 -36.59 4.13 -1.74
N VAL A 161 -35.70 4.38 -0.79
CA VAL A 161 -36.09 4.73 0.58
C VAL A 161 -36.30 6.25 0.68
N PRO A 162 -37.51 6.71 1.06
CA PRO A 162 -37.78 8.13 1.21
C PRO A 162 -36.95 8.73 2.35
N ALA A 163 -36.43 9.93 2.12
CA ALA A 163 -35.76 10.68 3.18
C ALA A 163 -36.81 11.26 4.12
N SER A 164 -36.56 11.22 5.43
CA SER A 164 -37.39 11.93 6.39
C SER A 164 -37.30 13.44 6.14
N PRO A 165 -38.43 14.18 6.11
CA PRO A 165 -38.44 15.63 5.93
C PRO A 165 -37.90 16.39 7.15
N VAL A 166 -37.68 15.70 8.28
CA VAL A 166 -37.19 16.32 9.52
C VAL A 166 -35.67 16.42 9.49
N PRO A 167 -35.07 17.62 9.69
CA PRO A 167 -33.63 17.88 9.57
C PRO A 167 -32.74 16.97 10.44
N ASP A 168 -33.22 16.58 11.61
CA ASP A 168 -32.48 15.77 12.59
C ASP A 168 -33.04 14.37 12.80
N ALA A 169 -33.96 13.93 11.93
CA ALA A 169 -34.46 12.56 12.03
C ALA A 169 -33.33 11.55 11.85
N PRO A 170 -33.37 10.42 12.59
CA PRO A 170 -32.43 9.34 12.40
C PRO A 170 -32.54 8.79 10.96
N LEU A 171 -31.43 8.24 10.47
CA LEU A 171 -31.40 7.56 9.18
C LEU A 171 -32.40 6.39 9.21
N PRO A 172 -33.19 6.16 8.14
CA PRO A 172 -34.13 5.04 8.11
C PRO A 172 -33.41 3.72 8.41
N GLU A 173 -34.06 2.84 9.16
CA GLU A 173 -33.43 1.65 9.76
C GLU A 173 -32.70 0.77 8.72
N ILE A 174 -33.28 0.60 7.53
CA ILE A 174 -32.69 -0.18 6.44
C ILE A 174 -31.36 0.41 5.94
N LEU A 175 -31.29 1.74 5.80
CA LEU A 175 -30.07 2.45 5.40
C LEU A 175 -29.02 2.42 6.52
N ALA A 176 -29.44 2.52 7.78
CA ALA A 176 -28.55 2.39 8.93
C ALA A 176 -27.93 0.99 9.03
N LYS A 177 -28.72 -0.07 8.82
CA LYS A 177 -28.24 -1.46 8.76
C LYS A 177 -27.28 -1.67 7.58
N TRP A 178 -27.62 -1.15 6.40
CA TRP A 178 -26.76 -1.22 5.22
C TRP A 178 -25.43 -0.49 5.41
N ALA A 179 -25.46 0.74 5.94
CA ALA A 179 -24.26 1.49 6.29
C ALA A 179 -23.41 0.72 7.29
N THR A 180 -24.01 0.17 8.35
CA THR A 180 -23.30 -0.64 9.35
C THR A 180 -22.62 -1.86 8.73
N PHE A 181 -23.32 -2.59 7.85
CA PHE A 181 -22.76 -3.70 7.11
C PHE A 181 -21.55 -3.28 6.26
N LEU A 182 -21.66 -2.17 5.51
CA LEU A 182 -20.55 -1.64 4.70
C LEU A 182 -19.35 -1.21 5.56
N GLY A 183 -19.58 -0.52 6.68
CA GLY A 183 -18.50 -0.05 7.57
C GLY A 183 -17.77 -1.20 8.28
N VAL A 184 -18.51 -2.17 8.82
CA VAL A 184 -17.94 -3.33 9.51
C VAL A 184 -17.23 -4.27 8.53
N SER A 185 -17.82 -4.56 7.37
CA SER A 185 -17.17 -5.38 6.35
C SER A 185 -15.88 -4.73 5.84
N SER A 186 -15.90 -3.41 5.64
CA SER A 186 -14.72 -2.62 5.29
C SER A 186 -13.59 -2.76 6.32
N ALA A 187 -13.90 -2.62 7.61
CA ALA A 187 -12.93 -2.77 8.69
C ALA A 187 -12.38 -4.20 8.82
N LEU A 188 -13.23 -5.22 8.65
CA LEU A 188 -12.81 -6.62 8.66
C LEU A 188 -11.86 -6.92 7.51
N LEU A 189 -12.19 -6.48 6.29
CA LEU A 189 -11.33 -6.65 5.12
C LEU A 189 -9.99 -5.94 5.29
N ALA A 190 -9.98 -4.71 5.84
CA ALA A 190 -8.75 -4.01 6.18
C ALA A 190 -7.92 -4.80 7.21
N THR A 191 -8.57 -5.42 8.20
CA THR A 191 -7.89 -6.26 9.18
C THR A 191 -7.16 -7.43 8.53
N VAL A 192 -7.87 -8.16 7.67
CA VAL A 192 -7.30 -9.30 6.93
C VAL A 192 -6.20 -8.83 5.97
N GLN A 193 -6.31 -7.62 5.42
CA GLN A 193 -5.30 -7.03 4.53
C GLN A 193 -3.96 -6.78 5.26
N TYR A 194 -3.99 -6.21 6.47
CA TYR A 194 -2.76 -5.84 7.20
C TYR A 194 -2.21 -6.95 8.10
N ALA A 195 -3.03 -7.94 8.48
CA ALA A 195 -2.66 -9.01 9.40
C ALA A 195 -1.42 -9.82 8.96
N PRO A 196 -1.30 -10.29 7.70
CA PRO A 196 -0.14 -11.07 7.27
C PRO A 196 1.18 -10.32 7.47
N GLN A 197 1.21 -9.01 7.19
CA GLN A 197 2.41 -8.20 7.34
C GLN A 197 2.80 -8.03 8.81
N LEU A 198 1.82 -7.82 9.68
CA LEU A 198 2.05 -7.69 11.12
C LEU A 198 2.59 -9.00 11.71
N ILE A 199 1.99 -10.14 11.35
CA ILE A 199 2.41 -11.47 11.80
C ILE A 199 3.81 -11.80 11.27
N HIS A 200 4.07 -11.53 9.97
CA HIS A 200 5.36 -11.78 9.36
C HIS A 200 6.46 -10.99 10.08
N THR A 201 6.27 -9.69 10.26
CA THR A 201 7.23 -8.83 10.96
C THR A 201 7.43 -9.29 12.41
N TYR A 202 6.36 -9.71 13.09
CA TYR A 202 6.42 -10.21 14.46
C TYR A 202 7.24 -11.49 14.59
N ARG A 203 7.10 -12.41 13.63
CA ARG A 203 7.82 -13.69 13.61
C ARG A 203 9.27 -13.52 13.14
N ALA A 204 9.49 -12.69 12.12
CA ALA A 204 10.82 -12.45 11.56
C ALA A 204 11.73 -11.71 12.55
N LYS A 205 11.16 -10.84 13.42
CA LYS A 205 11.91 -10.04 14.41
C LYS A 205 13.00 -9.13 13.79
N ILE A 206 12.89 -8.87 12.50
CA ILE A 206 13.75 -7.97 11.71
C ILE A 206 12.84 -7.00 10.94
N VAL A 207 13.35 -5.82 10.60
CA VAL A 207 12.61 -4.82 9.83
C VAL A 207 12.54 -5.22 8.36
N GLY A 208 13.66 -5.70 7.79
CA GLY A 208 13.76 -6.01 6.37
C GLY A 208 13.63 -4.77 5.49
N ALA A 209 13.07 -4.92 4.28
CA ALA A 209 12.94 -3.85 3.29
C ALA A 209 11.78 -2.86 3.56
N LEU A 210 11.26 -2.79 4.79
CA LEU A 210 10.10 -1.96 5.11
C LEU A 210 10.48 -0.47 5.25
N SER A 211 9.78 0.42 4.55
CA SER A 211 10.05 1.87 4.63
C SER A 211 9.43 2.49 5.89
N ILE A 212 10.25 2.62 6.94
CA ILE A 212 9.83 3.29 8.18
C ILE A 212 9.47 4.77 7.97
N PRO A 213 10.20 5.57 7.16
CA PRO A 213 9.85 6.96 6.92
C PRO A 213 8.43 7.14 6.37
N MET A 214 8.03 6.28 5.44
CA MET A 214 6.69 6.31 4.86
C MET A 214 5.62 6.02 5.92
N MET A 215 5.88 5.07 6.82
CA MET A 215 4.97 4.76 7.91
C MET A 215 4.87 5.88 8.94
N CYS A 216 5.98 6.55 9.27
CA CYS A 216 5.99 7.70 10.18
C CYS A 216 5.14 8.87 9.68
N ILE A 217 5.07 9.08 8.36
CA ILE A 217 4.23 10.13 7.75
C ILE A 217 2.76 9.70 7.73
N GLN A 218 2.49 8.42 7.46
CA GLN A 218 1.13 7.91 7.32
C GLN A 218 0.39 7.72 8.65
N SER A 219 1.08 7.29 9.73
CA SER A 219 0.41 7.04 11.01
C SER A 219 -0.29 8.27 11.60
N PRO A 220 0.30 9.48 11.64
CA PRO A 220 -0.41 10.70 12.00
C PRO A 220 -1.57 11.01 11.05
N GLY A 221 -1.40 10.79 9.75
CA GLY A 221 -2.44 10.95 8.75
C GLY A 221 -3.67 10.08 9.01
N ALA A 222 -3.48 8.84 9.48
CA ALA A 222 -4.58 7.95 9.84
C ALA A 222 -5.39 8.46 11.04
N VAL A 223 -4.72 9.03 12.06
CA VAL A 223 -5.39 9.66 13.21
C VAL A 223 -6.19 10.88 12.77
N LEU A 224 -5.60 11.74 11.94
CA LEU A 224 -6.27 12.91 11.37
C LEU A 224 -7.46 12.53 10.48
N MET A 225 -7.35 11.43 9.73
CA MET A 225 -8.45 10.88 8.93
C MET A 225 -9.63 10.45 9.81
N VAL A 226 -9.39 9.70 10.88
CA VAL A 226 -10.44 9.29 11.83
C VAL A 226 -11.10 10.51 12.46
N LEU A 227 -10.31 11.48 12.93
CA LEU A 227 -10.82 12.71 13.52
C LEU A 227 -11.64 13.52 12.51
N SER A 228 -11.14 13.66 11.28
CA SER A 228 -11.81 14.37 10.18
C SER A 228 -13.18 13.77 9.89
N ILE A 229 -13.33 12.45 9.93
CA ILE A 229 -14.61 11.79 9.71
C ILE A 229 -15.51 11.90 10.93
N ALA A 230 -14.98 11.65 12.13
CA ALA A 230 -15.76 11.65 13.37
C ALA A 230 -16.38 13.02 13.70
N LEU A 231 -15.73 14.12 13.30
CA LEU A 231 -16.25 15.48 13.48
C LEU A 231 -17.31 15.87 12.43
N ARG A 232 -17.53 15.06 11.38
CA ARG A 232 -18.48 15.42 10.31
C ARG A 232 -19.92 15.15 10.73
N PRO A 233 -20.84 16.08 10.41
CA PRO A 233 -22.26 15.88 10.66
C PRO A 233 -22.80 14.70 9.83
N GLY A 234 -23.74 13.98 10.42
CA GLY A 234 -24.40 12.84 9.77
C GLY A 234 -23.53 11.58 9.65
N THR A 235 -22.35 11.53 10.28
CA THR A 235 -21.52 10.32 10.34
C THR A 235 -21.69 9.61 11.69
N ASN A 236 -21.27 8.36 11.77
CA ASN A 236 -21.27 7.58 13.01
C ASN A 236 -19.99 6.73 13.12
N TRP A 237 -19.90 5.87 14.14
CA TRP A 237 -18.74 5.01 14.35
C TRP A 237 -18.42 4.09 13.17
N THR A 238 -19.43 3.67 12.40
CA THR A 238 -19.25 2.80 11.23
C THR A 238 -18.55 3.52 10.08
N SER A 239 -18.57 4.85 10.04
CA SER A 239 -17.92 5.66 9.01
C SER A 239 -16.42 5.81 9.22
N TRP A 240 -15.94 5.81 10.47
CA TRP A 240 -14.52 5.96 10.77
C TRP A 240 -13.83 4.67 11.20
N ILE A 241 -14.58 3.60 11.53
CA ILE A 241 -14.02 2.35 12.08
C ILE A 241 -12.97 1.69 11.18
N MET A 242 -13.16 1.66 9.86
CA MET A 242 -12.16 1.07 8.95
C MET A 242 -10.83 1.83 9.00
N PHE A 243 -10.87 3.16 9.07
CA PHE A 243 -9.67 4.00 9.17
C PHE A 243 -9.00 3.85 10.53
N ALA A 244 -9.77 3.73 11.60
CA ALA A 244 -9.25 3.49 12.95
C ALA A 244 -8.54 2.13 13.02
N VAL A 245 -9.18 1.07 12.54
CA VAL A 245 -8.59 -0.28 12.48
C VAL A 245 -7.31 -0.29 11.64
N SER A 246 -7.36 0.29 10.44
CA SER A 246 -6.18 0.39 9.56
C SER A 246 -5.04 1.16 10.23
N GLY A 247 -5.36 2.30 10.87
CA GLY A 247 -4.41 3.13 11.58
C GLY A 247 -3.77 2.43 12.79
N ILE A 248 -4.54 1.67 13.56
CA ILE A 248 -4.04 0.87 14.70
C ILE A 248 -3.10 -0.22 14.20
N MET A 249 -3.44 -0.92 13.12
CA MET A 249 -2.60 -1.98 12.58
C MET A 249 -1.29 -1.42 12.01
N GLN A 250 -1.38 -0.32 11.26
CA GLN A 250 -0.21 0.38 10.74
C GLN A 250 0.67 0.96 11.85
N GLY A 251 0.07 1.56 12.88
CA GLY A 251 0.77 2.08 14.06
C GLY A 251 1.46 0.97 14.86
N SER A 252 0.82 -0.20 14.97
CA SER A 252 1.40 -1.39 15.62
C SER A 252 2.61 -1.91 14.84
N LEU A 253 2.52 -1.97 13.52
CA LEU A 253 3.63 -2.36 12.65
C LEU A 253 4.79 -1.35 12.76
N LEU A 254 4.49 -0.04 12.76
CA LEU A 254 5.49 1.00 12.96
C LEU A 254 6.20 0.87 14.32
N ALA A 255 5.46 0.66 15.39
CA ALA A 255 6.01 0.46 16.73
C ALA A 255 6.98 -0.74 16.76
N MET A 256 6.59 -1.86 16.15
CA MET A 256 7.46 -3.03 16.06
C MET A 256 8.72 -2.76 15.23
N CYS A 257 8.60 -2.10 14.08
CA CYS A 257 9.76 -1.72 13.27
C CYS A 257 10.73 -0.83 14.04
N ILE A 258 10.23 0.17 14.78
CA ILE A 258 11.05 1.04 15.63
C ILE A 258 11.77 0.22 16.70
N VAL A 259 11.05 -0.65 17.42
CA VAL A 259 11.62 -1.49 18.48
C VAL A 259 12.70 -2.42 17.93
N PHE A 260 12.46 -3.10 16.81
CA PHE A 260 13.42 -4.03 16.23
C PHE A 260 14.63 -3.31 15.63
N HIS A 261 14.43 -2.14 15.04
CA HIS A 261 15.51 -1.30 14.56
C HIS A 261 16.48 -0.89 15.67
N PHE A 262 15.95 -0.38 16.79
CA PHE A 262 16.80 -0.01 17.93
C PHE A 262 17.50 -1.23 18.54
N ARG A 263 16.82 -2.38 18.58
CA ARG A 263 17.42 -3.63 19.07
C ARG A 263 18.56 -4.12 18.16
N GLN A 264 18.38 -4.12 16.85
CA GLN A 264 19.40 -4.51 15.88
C GLN A 264 20.62 -3.60 15.94
N ARG A 265 20.40 -2.27 16.02
CA ARG A 265 21.49 -1.30 16.20
C ARG A 265 22.29 -1.54 17.48
N ARG A 266 21.64 -1.89 18.60
CA ARG A 266 22.34 -2.26 19.84
C ARG A 266 23.18 -3.53 19.70
N LEU A 267 22.77 -4.45 18.84
CA LEU A 267 23.50 -5.68 18.54
C LEU A 267 24.53 -5.53 17.41
N GLY A 268 24.67 -4.33 16.84
CA GLY A 268 25.57 -4.09 15.71
C GLY A 268 25.12 -4.82 14.44
N LEU A 269 23.83 -5.08 14.27
CA LEU A 269 23.25 -5.72 13.09
C LEU A 269 22.60 -4.67 12.16
N ASP A 270 22.61 -4.93 10.86
CA ASP A 270 21.84 -4.20 9.86
C ASP A 270 20.34 -4.55 9.91
N GLU A 271 19.53 -3.92 9.05
CA GLU A 271 18.06 -4.09 9.02
C GLU A 271 17.62 -5.51 8.58
N PHE A 272 18.51 -6.24 7.90
CA PHE A 272 18.33 -7.63 7.46
C PHE A 272 18.87 -8.64 8.48
N GLY A 273 19.58 -8.19 9.51
CA GLY A 273 20.13 -9.03 10.58
C GLY A 273 21.59 -9.45 10.38
N ASN A 274 22.32 -8.86 9.42
CA ASN A 274 23.74 -9.12 9.22
C ASN A 274 24.61 -8.23 10.11
N PRO A 275 25.76 -8.70 10.61
CA PRO A 275 26.68 -7.87 11.39
C PRO A 275 27.20 -6.70 10.55
N LEU A 276 27.16 -5.49 11.11
CA LEU A 276 27.77 -4.31 10.52
C LEU A 276 29.28 -4.54 10.47
N PRO A 277 29.96 -4.17 9.36
CA PRO A 277 31.40 -4.27 9.28
C PRO A 277 32.01 -3.51 10.45
N SER A 278 32.73 -4.24 11.30
CA SER A 278 33.54 -3.65 12.36
C SER A 278 34.31 -2.49 11.75
N ARG A 279 34.20 -1.32 12.35
CA ARG A 279 34.96 -0.14 11.94
C ARG A 279 36.42 -0.39 12.33
N THR A 280 37.07 -1.33 11.66
CA THR A 280 38.51 -1.49 11.71
C THR A 280 39.06 -0.19 11.18
N THR A 281 39.65 0.60 12.07
CA THR A 281 40.53 1.68 11.74
C THR A 281 41.58 1.12 10.78
N VAL A 282 41.38 1.32 9.48
CA VAL A 282 42.44 1.16 8.50
C VAL A 282 43.41 2.28 8.83
N HIS A 283 44.42 1.96 9.65
CA HIS A 283 45.67 2.69 9.62
C HIS A 283 46.19 2.53 8.20
N VAL A 284 46.03 3.60 7.41
CA VAL A 284 46.68 3.74 6.11
C VAL A 284 48.15 4.03 6.41
N ASP A 285 48.91 2.98 6.64
CA ASP A 285 50.35 3.05 6.43
C ASP A 285 50.58 2.67 4.97
N THR A 286 50.77 3.70 4.15
CA THR A 286 51.36 3.53 2.81
C THR A 286 52.85 3.31 3.04
N PRO A 287 53.48 2.32 2.38
CA PRO A 287 54.29 2.73 1.23
C PRO A 287 54.26 1.77 0.03
N ALA A 288 54.58 2.39 -1.10
CA ALA A 288 55.00 1.88 -2.40
C ALA A 288 55.63 0.48 -2.45
N SER A 289 55.27 -0.33 -3.46
CA SER A 289 56.17 -0.70 -4.57
C SER A 289 55.54 -1.75 -5.50
N GLU A 290 55.76 -1.54 -6.79
CA GLU A 290 56.00 -2.52 -7.86
C GLU A 290 54.91 -3.50 -8.36
N ALA A 291 54.73 -3.38 -9.68
CA ALA A 291 54.09 -4.29 -10.59
C ALA A 291 54.80 -5.65 -10.65
N THR A 292 54.08 -6.71 -11.05
CA THR A 292 54.50 -7.59 -12.15
C THR A 292 53.41 -8.59 -12.53
N VAL A 293 53.24 -8.75 -13.85
CA VAL A 293 52.46 -9.77 -14.54
C VAL A 293 53.24 -11.07 -14.55
N VAL A 294 52.60 -12.21 -14.22
CA VAL A 294 53.06 -13.55 -14.58
C VAL A 294 51.85 -14.42 -14.97
N GLU A 295 51.77 -14.79 -16.24
CA GLU A 295 51.00 -15.92 -16.76
C GLU A 295 51.79 -17.23 -16.56
N ARG A 296 51.15 -18.31 -16.09
CA ARG A 296 51.40 -19.69 -16.57
C ARG A 296 50.36 -20.72 -16.08
N GLY A 297 49.77 -21.45 -17.03
CA GLY A 297 49.68 -22.93 -17.01
C GLY A 297 48.52 -23.63 -16.29
N ASP A 298 47.49 -23.96 -17.08
CA ASP A 298 46.73 -25.22 -17.22
C ASP A 298 46.43 -26.14 -16.00
N GLY A 299 45.16 -26.52 -15.83
CA GLY A 299 44.70 -27.52 -14.85
C GLY A 299 43.20 -27.50 -14.55
N ASP A 300 42.47 -28.44 -15.14
CA ASP A 300 41.02 -28.67 -15.10
C ASP A 300 40.50 -29.16 -13.71
N ILE A 301 39.61 -28.42 -13.02
CA ILE A 301 38.68 -28.95 -12.00
C ILE A 301 37.32 -28.18 -11.98
N ARG A 302 36.27 -28.95 -12.27
CA ARG A 302 34.81 -28.83 -12.03
C ARG A 302 34.23 -27.73 -11.11
N ALA A 303 33.07 -27.24 -11.58
CA ALA A 303 32.15 -26.25 -11.02
C ALA A 303 31.50 -26.56 -9.66
N VAL A 304 31.19 -25.48 -8.91
CA VAL A 304 30.02 -25.38 -8.02
C VAL A 304 29.28 -24.07 -8.34
N ALA A 305 27.98 -24.20 -8.61
CA ALA A 305 27.09 -23.11 -8.97
C ALA A 305 26.86 -22.14 -7.80
N GLY A 306 27.05 -20.84 -8.06
CA GLY A 306 26.72 -19.74 -7.15
C GLY A 306 25.68 -18.83 -7.79
N VAL A 307 24.58 -18.64 -7.07
CA VAL A 307 23.43 -17.76 -7.33
C VAL A 307 23.87 -16.34 -7.76
N PRO A 308 23.31 -15.72 -8.81
CA PRO A 308 23.54 -14.30 -9.06
C PRO A 308 22.73 -13.49 -8.06
N SER A 309 23.42 -12.92 -7.07
CA SER A 309 22.96 -11.83 -6.21
C SER A 309 23.05 -10.53 -7.01
N GLU A 310 21.92 -9.81 -7.19
CA GLU A 310 21.93 -8.44 -7.69
C GLU A 310 22.26 -7.48 -6.53
N GLU A 311 23.52 -7.48 -6.11
CA GLU A 311 24.13 -6.37 -5.38
C GLU A 311 24.82 -5.44 -6.40
N THR A 312 24.24 -4.28 -6.67
CA THR A 312 25.01 -3.10 -7.10
C THR A 312 24.30 -1.82 -6.66
N PRO A 313 24.81 -1.09 -5.65
CA PRO A 313 24.45 0.30 -5.44
C PRO A 313 25.40 1.17 -6.25
N LEU A 314 24.93 1.67 -7.40
CA LEU A 314 25.52 2.82 -8.06
C LEU A 314 25.01 4.09 -7.38
N LEU A 315 25.86 4.76 -6.60
CA LEU A 315 26.11 6.22 -6.64
C LEU A 315 26.75 6.75 -5.33
N GLY A 316 27.96 7.31 -5.50
CA GLY A 316 28.29 8.68 -5.08
C GLY A 316 28.07 9.10 -3.63
N ARG A 317 29.11 8.92 -2.81
CA ARG A 317 29.26 9.49 -1.47
C ARG A 317 29.19 11.03 -1.53
N SER A 318 28.17 11.65 -0.92
CA SER A 318 28.17 13.07 -0.52
C SER A 318 28.05 13.20 1.00
N LYS A 319 28.82 14.13 1.56
CA LYS A 319 29.16 14.27 2.99
C LYS A 319 28.00 14.77 3.87
N GLU A 320 28.11 14.39 5.14
CA GLU A 320 27.19 14.55 6.28
C GLU A 320 26.73 15.98 6.62
N GLY A 321 25.49 16.06 7.12
CA GLY A 321 25.09 16.95 8.21
C GLY A 321 24.33 16.12 9.26
N LYS A 322 24.89 15.99 10.47
CA LYS A 322 24.30 15.22 11.59
C LYS A 322 23.11 15.97 12.17
N GLY A 323 21.91 15.53 11.85
CA GLY A 323 20.69 15.86 12.57
C GLY A 323 20.01 14.58 13.04
N TRP A 324 19.36 14.61 14.20
CA TRP A 324 18.54 13.51 14.74
C TRP A 324 17.48 12.98 13.75
N LEU A 325 17.12 13.79 12.75
CA LEU A 325 16.23 13.47 11.63
C LEU A 325 16.92 12.81 10.42
N SER A 326 18.23 12.55 10.44
CA SER A 326 18.95 11.98 9.29
C SER A 326 18.51 10.55 8.95
N TRP A 327 17.85 9.86 9.88
CA TRP A 327 17.31 8.52 9.65
C TRP A 327 15.98 8.51 8.87
N LEU A 328 15.32 9.65 8.70
CA LEU A 328 14.14 9.77 7.82
C LEU A 328 14.49 9.84 6.32
N ARG A 329 15.77 10.03 5.99
CA ARG A 329 16.27 10.05 4.61
C ARG A 329 17.07 8.78 4.33
N ARG A 330 16.36 7.67 4.10
CA ARG A 330 16.75 6.51 3.28
C ARG A 330 15.58 5.55 3.20
#